data_AF-A0A7C1CUK2-F1
#
_entry.id   AF-A0A7C1CUK2-F1
#
_cell.length_a   1.000
_cell.length_b   1.000
_cell.length_c   1.000
_cell.angle_alpha   90.00
_cell.angle_beta   90.00
_cell.angle_gamma   90.00
#
_symmetry.space_group_name_H-M   'P 1'
#
loop_
_entity.id
_entity.type
_entity.pdbx_description
1 polymer ?
#
loop_
_entity_poly.entity_id
_entity_poly.type
_entity_poly.pdbx_seq_one_letter_code
_entity_poly.pdbx_strand_id
1 'polypeptide(L)'
;MRMTLKIGVKTSIWVVFISTLMCCTKNIEPLPNAVSFAPSISVPLGEGEFNLSKSLETLGIPVVNLTENVPDWAKHSYVYIQDTFAVNLNKVYNQSDQINYIMIRVNIWNEFPLEGNAQIWIFDSGQNKLDSLFAQPAIVPAAEIDSNGNVVGTKFKSYKFDFDQNRIDLWQNASTAVVRAGLVITEEGVTEQNIQYFDRYKLKVQLAARVDFRTIKNN
;
A
#
# COMPACT_ATOMS: atom_id res chain seq x y z
N MET A 1 49.22 -45.71 -55.06
CA MET A 1 48.82 -44.29 -55.13
C MET A 1 47.91 -44.00 -53.95
N ARG A 2 48.22 -42.93 -53.22
CA ARG A 2 47.76 -42.44 -51.90
C ARG A 2 46.37 -42.83 -51.38
N MET A 3 46.38 -43.29 -50.13
CA MET A 3 45.35 -43.28 -49.11
C MET A 3 45.12 -41.85 -48.58
N THR A 4 43.88 -41.45 -48.31
CA THR A 4 43.56 -40.41 -47.32
C THR A 4 42.19 -40.63 -46.69
N LEU A 5 42.24 -40.77 -45.38
CA LEU A 5 41.17 -40.84 -44.38
C LEU A 5 40.48 -39.48 -44.23
N LYS A 6 39.16 -39.42 -44.04
CA LYS A 6 38.52 -38.31 -43.31
C LYS A 6 37.42 -38.82 -42.38
N ILE A 7 37.71 -38.62 -41.10
CA ILE A 7 36.84 -38.77 -39.94
C ILE A 7 35.77 -37.67 -39.99
N GLY A 8 34.50 -38.02 -39.79
CA GLY A 8 33.37 -37.09 -39.73
C GLY A 8 32.53 -37.37 -38.50
N VAL A 9 32.72 -36.55 -37.47
CA VAL A 9 32.19 -36.59 -36.11
C VAL A 9 30.65 -36.66 -36.06
N LYS A 10 30.12 -37.61 -35.29
CA LYS A 10 28.77 -37.54 -34.70
C LYS A 10 28.84 -36.63 -33.47
N THR A 11 28.04 -35.57 -33.37
CA THR A 11 27.46 -35.07 -32.10
C THR A 11 26.50 -33.90 -32.28
N SER A 12 25.32 -34.06 -31.68
CA SER A 12 24.53 -33.09 -30.90
C SER A 12 24.42 -31.63 -31.36
N ILE A 13 23.24 -31.31 -31.88
CA ILE A 13 22.64 -29.97 -31.76
C ILE A 13 21.77 -29.99 -30.49
N TRP A 14 22.44 -29.92 -29.35
CA TRP A 14 21.93 -29.38 -28.09
C TRP A 14 23.12 -28.59 -27.53
N VAL A 15 22.88 -27.46 -26.87
CA VAL A 15 23.87 -26.45 -26.43
C VAL A 15 24.12 -25.32 -27.45
N VAL A 16 23.09 -24.49 -27.69
CA VAL A 16 23.30 -23.06 -28.06
C VAL A 16 22.70 -22.12 -26.99
N PHE A 17 22.16 -22.65 -25.89
CA PHE A 17 21.54 -21.81 -24.83
C PHE A 17 22.37 -21.70 -23.54
N ILE A 18 23.63 -22.15 -23.54
CA ILE A 18 24.53 -22.09 -22.37
C ILE A 18 25.91 -21.51 -22.76
N SER A 19 25.92 -20.37 -23.46
CA SER A 19 27.16 -19.60 -23.67
C SER A 19 27.02 -18.09 -23.43
N THR A 20 25.83 -17.61 -23.08
CA THR A 20 25.61 -16.19 -22.70
C THR A 20 25.64 -15.93 -21.19
N LEU A 21 25.85 -16.96 -20.35
CA LEU A 21 25.97 -16.81 -18.89
C LEU A 21 27.43 -16.70 -18.37
N MET A 22 28.42 -16.62 -19.26
CA MET A 22 29.85 -16.59 -18.90
C MET A 22 30.54 -15.26 -19.27
N CYS A 23 29.86 -14.12 -19.13
CA CYS A 23 30.49 -12.80 -19.32
C CYS A 23 30.68 -11.99 -18.02
N CYS A 24 30.39 -12.56 -16.85
CA CYS A 24 30.59 -11.88 -15.56
C CYS A 24 31.15 -12.81 -14.48
N THR A 25 32.30 -13.45 -14.73
CA THR A 25 33.15 -13.96 -13.65
C THR A 25 34.49 -13.24 -13.68
N LYS A 26 34.45 -11.91 -13.70
CA LYS A 26 35.60 -11.14 -13.19
C LYS A 26 35.63 -11.39 -11.68
N ASN A 27 36.78 -11.84 -11.19
CA ASN A 27 37.10 -11.98 -9.77
C ASN A 27 36.39 -10.90 -8.96
N ILE A 28 35.43 -11.31 -8.14
CA ILE A 28 34.81 -10.43 -7.16
C ILE A 28 35.90 -10.16 -6.14
N GLU A 29 36.60 -9.04 -6.30
CA GLU A 29 37.52 -8.55 -5.27
C GLU A 29 36.73 -8.45 -3.95
N PRO A 30 37.28 -8.93 -2.82
CA PRO A 30 36.62 -8.76 -1.54
C PRO A 30 36.38 -7.27 -1.33
N LEU A 31 35.15 -6.92 -0.93
CA LEU A 31 34.78 -5.54 -0.66
C LEU A 31 35.83 -4.90 0.27
N PRO A 32 36.35 -3.70 -0.04
CA PRO A 32 37.29 -3.03 0.83
C PRO A 32 36.71 -2.91 2.26
N ASN A 33 37.55 -3.05 3.29
CA ASN A 33 37.19 -2.95 4.71
C ASN A 33 36.55 -1.59 5.13
N ALA A 34 36.38 -0.68 4.18
CA ALA A 34 35.84 0.67 4.33
C ALA A 34 34.56 0.93 3.50
N VAL A 35 33.94 -0.09 2.88
CA VAL A 35 32.66 0.09 2.17
C VAL A 35 31.50 -0.02 3.17
N SER A 36 30.84 1.11 3.43
CA SER A 36 29.55 1.14 4.15
C SER A 36 28.43 0.86 3.16
N PHE A 37 27.69 -0.22 3.37
CA PHE A 37 26.56 -0.63 2.56
C PHE A 37 25.26 -0.37 3.34
N ALA A 38 24.41 0.53 2.85
CA ALA A 38 23.15 0.91 3.46
C ALA A 38 21.97 0.33 2.64
N PRO A 39 21.59 -0.94 2.84
CA PRO A 39 20.48 -1.53 2.10
C PRO A 39 19.17 -0.90 2.54
N SER A 40 18.33 -0.56 1.55
CA SER A 40 16.96 -0.12 1.75
C SER A 40 16.00 -1.07 1.05
N ILE A 41 14.94 -1.49 1.73
CA ILE A 41 13.86 -2.30 1.16
C ILE A 41 12.59 -1.47 1.18
N SER A 42 11.82 -1.50 0.09
CA SER A 42 10.47 -0.91 0.02
C SER A 42 9.47 -2.01 -0.33
N VAL A 43 8.45 -2.18 0.51
CA VAL A 43 7.43 -3.22 0.37
C VAL A 43 6.02 -2.63 0.50
N PRO A 44 5.07 -3.05 -0.34
CA PRO A 44 3.66 -2.74 -0.10
C PRO A 44 3.21 -3.49 1.16
N LEU A 45 2.59 -2.80 2.11
CA LEU A 45 2.02 -3.42 3.31
C LEU A 45 0.58 -3.88 3.09
N GLY A 46 -0.15 -3.16 2.23
CA GLY A 46 -1.53 -3.46 1.91
C GLY A 46 -2.14 -2.39 1.03
N GLU A 47 -3.25 -2.75 0.40
CA GLU A 47 -4.12 -1.86 -0.35
C GLU A 47 -5.56 -2.19 0.01
N GLY A 48 -6.36 -1.16 0.26
CA GLY A 48 -7.81 -1.27 0.43
C GLY A 48 -8.52 -0.39 -0.59
N GLU A 49 -9.57 -0.94 -1.20
CA GLU A 49 -10.46 -0.20 -2.10
C GLU A 49 -11.88 -0.20 -1.53
N PHE A 50 -12.45 0.99 -1.38
CA PHE A 50 -13.83 1.18 -0.98
C PHE A 50 -14.70 1.52 -2.19
N ASN A 51 -15.80 0.77 -2.34
CA ASN A 51 -16.88 1.07 -3.28
C ASN A 51 -18.23 0.76 -2.64
N LEU A 52 -19.23 1.59 -2.91
CA LEU A 52 -20.56 1.52 -2.30
C LEU A 52 -21.38 0.29 -2.73
N SER A 53 -21.07 -0.31 -3.87
CA SER A 53 -21.76 -1.50 -4.40
C SER A 53 -21.37 -2.82 -3.71
N LYS A 54 -20.24 -2.86 -2.99
CA LYS A 54 -19.65 -4.12 -2.49
C LYS A 54 -19.35 -4.14 -1.00
N SER A 55 -19.29 -3.00 -0.31
CA SER A 55 -18.54 -2.92 0.96
C SER A 55 -19.13 -1.96 1.99
N LEU A 56 -20.45 -2.05 2.22
CA LEU A 56 -21.12 -1.29 3.28
C LEU A 56 -21.19 -2.14 4.55
N GLU A 57 -20.14 -2.10 5.37
CA GLU A 57 -20.10 -2.91 6.61
C GLU A 57 -20.61 -2.17 7.85
N THR A 58 -20.63 -0.83 7.86
CA THR A 58 -21.24 -0.10 8.98
C THR A 58 -21.72 1.29 8.57
N LEU A 59 -23.04 1.49 8.56
CA LEU A 59 -23.67 2.77 8.30
C LEU A 59 -23.86 3.53 9.64
N GLY A 60 -23.65 4.86 9.64
CA GLY A 60 -23.86 5.71 10.81
C GLY A 60 -25.33 5.82 11.23
N ILE A 61 -25.71 6.84 12.01
CA ILE A 61 -27.14 7.11 12.25
C ILE A 61 -27.72 7.76 10.98
N PRO A 62 -28.90 7.35 10.49
CA PRO A 62 -29.57 8.06 9.40
C PRO A 62 -30.03 9.42 9.91
N VAL A 63 -29.51 10.49 9.32
CA VAL A 63 -29.80 11.89 9.72
C VAL A 63 -30.26 12.72 8.52
N VAL A 64 -29.97 12.28 7.29
CA VAL A 64 -30.35 13.02 6.09
C VAL A 64 -31.78 12.64 5.71
N ASN A 65 -32.68 13.61 5.82
CA ASN A 65 -34.10 13.44 5.51
C ASN A 65 -34.32 13.71 4.01
N LEU A 66 -33.70 12.87 3.17
CA LEU A 66 -33.91 12.95 1.72
C LEU A 66 -35.37 12.56 1.45
N THR A 67 -36.13 13.51 0.91
CA THR A 67 -37.58 13.37 0.64
C THR A 67 -37.87 12.40 -0.53
N GLU A 68 -36.82 11.81 -1.12
CA GLU A 68 -36.85 11.00 -2.33
C GLU A 68 -36.37 9.56 -2.10
N ASN A 69 -36.68 8.68 -3.06
CA ASN A 69 -36.26 7.29 -3.08
C ASN A 69 -34.76 7.15 -3.40
N VAL A 70 -33.92 7.38 -2.39
CA VAL A 70 -32.47 7.26 -2.47
C VAL A 70 -31.95 5.94 -1.86
N PRO A 71 -30.79 5.43 -2.30
CA PRO A 71 -30.12 4.30 -1.65
C PRO A 71 -29.92 4.52 -0.16
N ASP A 72 -29.92 3.43 0.61
CA ASP A 72 -29.90 3.49 2.08
C ASP A 72 -28.68 4.25 2.62
N TRP A 73 -27.49 4.00 2.04
CA TRP A 73 -26.25 4.66 2.42
C TRP A 73 -26.31 6.20 2.36
N ALA A 74 -27.12 6.77 1.46
CA ALA A 74 -27.24 8.21 1.25
C ALA A 74 -28.05 8.91 2.37
N LYS A 75 -28.74 8.14 3.21
CA LYS A 75 -29.52 8.65 4.36
C LYS A 75 -28.64 8.89 5.59
N HIS A 76 -27.42 8.36 5.59
CA HIS A 76 -26.47 8.49 6.70
C HIS A 76 -25.58 9.71 6.46
N SER A 77 -25.17 10.40 7.53
CA SER A 77 -24.19 11.48 7.43
C SER A 77 -22.76 10.98 7.19
N TYR A 78 -22.52 9.69 7.44
CA TYR A 78 -21.21 9.08 7.31
C TYR A 78 -21.32 7.59 7.00
N VAL A 79 -20.51 7.12 6.06
CA VAL A 79 -20.38 5.71 5.68
C VAL A 79 -18.91 5.33 5.64
N TYR A 80 -18.58 4.12 6.05
CA TYR A 80 -17.19 3.66 6.04
C TYR A 80 -17.07 2.15 5.82
N ILE A 81 -15.89 1.77 5.35
CA ILE A 81 -15.38 0.41 5.37
C ILE A 81 -14.23 0.34 6.36
N GLN A 82 -14.09 -0.82 6.99
CA GLN A 82 -12.93 -1.14 7.79
C GLN A 82 -12.35 -2.46 7.30
N ASP A 83 -11.06 -2.48 7.03
CA ASP A 83 -10.35 -3.69 6.65
C ASP A 83 -9.11 -3.86 7.50
N THR A 84 -8.62 -5.09 7.58
CA THR A 84 -7.46 -5.47 8.38
C THR A 84 -6.44 -6.15 7.50
N PHE A 85 -5.17 -5.84 7.69
CA PHE A 85 -4.09 -6.59 7.08
C PHE A 85 -3.05 -6.97 8.12
N ALA A 86 -2.45 -8.14 7.91
CA ALA A 86 -1.39 -8.62 8.78
C ALA A 86 -0.14 -7.75 8.61
N VAL A 87 0.33 -7.18 9.72
CA VAL A 87 1.61 -6.51 9.81
C VAL A 87 2.52 -7.43 10.60
N ASN A 88 3.34 -8.21 9.90
CA ASN A 88 4.36 -9.02 10.55
C ASN A 88 5.74 -8.48 10.20
N LEU A 89 6.18 -7.55 11.03
CA LEU A 89 7.52 -7.03 10.92
C LEU A 89 8.53 -7.95 11.64
N ASN A 90 8.11 -8.97 12.39
CA ASN A 90 9.02 -9.94 13.04
C ASN A 90 9.92 -10.68 12.05
N LYS A 91 9.45 -10.92 10.82
CA LYS A 91 10.30 -11.47 9.74
C LYS A 91 11.42 -10.50 9.29
N VAL A 92 11.24 -9.21 9.54
CA VAL A 92 12.23 -8.13 9.31
C VAL A 92 13.05 -7.85 10.59
N TYR A 93 12.46 -8.05 11.78
CA TYR A 93 13.00 -7.69 13.10
C TYR A 93 13.88 -8.74 13.80
N ASN A 94 14.14 -9.92 13.21
CA ASN A 94 15.24 -10.78 13.70
C ASN A 94 16.62 -10.05 13.68
N GLN A 95 16.65 -8.80 13.21
CA GLN A 95 17.75 -7.84 13.22
C GLN A 95 17.29 -6.43 13.68
N SER A 96 16.39 -6.28 14.66
CA SER A 96 15.84 -4.96 15.07
C SER A 96 16.92 -3.94 15.47
N ASP A 97 18.00 -4.39 16.13
CA ASP A 97 19.19 -3.58 16.44
C ASP A 97 19.91 -3.03 15.19
N GLN A 98 19.60 -3.59 14.02
CA GLN A 98 20.12 -3.21 12.72
C GLN A 98 19.13 -2.36 11.93
N ILE A 99 17.95 -2.00 12.42
CA ILE A 99 17.06 -1.09 11.70
C ILE A 99 17.44 0.34 12.05
N ASN A 100 17.83 1.10 11.04
CA ASN A 100 18.24 2.49 11.20
C ASN A 100 17.07 3.46 10.97
N TYR A 101 16.12 3.07 10.13
CA TYR A 101 15.03 3.95 9.72
C TYR A 101 13.85 3.15 9.17
N ILE A 102 12.64 3.52 9.59
CA ILE A 102 11.38 3.06 9.00
C ILE A 102 10.59 4.28 8.54
N MET A 103 10.01 4.17 7.34
CA MET A 103 9.05 5.13 6.82
C MET A 103 7.82 4.42 6.31
N ILE A 104 6.65 4.86 6.75
CA ILE A 104 5.38 4.46 6.18
C ILE A 104 4.87 5.55 5.25
N ARG A 105 4.53 5.18 4.02
CA ARG A 105 3.81 6.02 3.07
C ARG A 105 2.37 5.57 2.99
N VAL A 106 1.47 6.52 3.15
CA VAL A 106 0.03 6.33 2.95
C VAL A 106 -0.41 7.20 1.78
N ASN A 107 -1.03 6.58 0.79
CA ASN A 107 -1.57 7.25 -0.38
C ASN A 107 -3.08 7.06 -0.39
N ILE A 108 -3.83 8.15 -0.61
CA ILE A 108 -5.29 8.15 -0.64
C ILE A 108 -5.75 8.78 -1.94
N TRP A 109 -6.58 8.08 -2.69
CA TRP A 109 -7.28 8.58 -3.88
C TRP A 109 -8.77 8.57 -3.65
N ASN A 110 -9.42 9.66 -3.99
CA ASN A 110 -10.86 9.81 -3.87
C ASN A 110 -11.48 10.22 -5.19
N GLU A 111 -12.36 9.35 -5.69
CA GLU A 111 -13.16 9.58 -6.89
C GLU A 111 -14.58 10.00 -6.52
N PHE A 112 -14.98 10.02 -5.25
CA PHE A 112 -16.32 10.45 -4.88
C PHE A 112 -16.42 11.99 -4.89
N PRO A 113 -17.58 12.55 -5.31
CA PRO A 113 -17.91 13.96 -5.10
C PRO A 113 -18.27 14.27 -3.64
N LEU A 114 -17.61 13.60 -2.71
CA LEU A 114 -17.77 13.71 -1.27
C LEU A 114 -16.39 13.77 -0.63
N GLU A 115 -16.28 14.44 0.51
CA GLU A 115 -15.05 14.40 1.29
C GLU A 115 -14.81 12.98 1.79
N GLY A 116 -13.62 12.46 1.51
CA GLY A 116 -13.16 11.18 2.01
C GLY A 116 -12.24 11.35 3.21
N ASN A 117 -12.20 10.34 4.07
CA ASN A 117 -11.20 10.26 5.13
C ASN A 117 -10.61 8.86 5.26
N ALA A 118 -9.43 8.78 5.87
CA ALA A 118 -8.85 7.52 6.27
C ALA A 118 -8.17 7.60 7.64
N GLN A 119 -8.23 6.52 8.40
CA GLN A 119 -7.51 6.34 9.65
C GLN A 119 -6.92 4.95 9.71
N ILE A 120 -5.73 4.83 10.30
CA ILE A 120 -4.97 3.59 10.34
C ILE A 120 -4.48 3.39 11.76
N TRP A 121 -4.91 2.29 12.37
CA TRP A 121 -4.51 1.89 13.72
C TRP A 121 -3.72 0.60 13.66
N ILE A 122 -2.76 0.47 14.58
CA ILE A 122 -1.90 -0.70 14.69
C ILE A 122 -2.18 -1.40 16.00
N PHE A 123 -2.25 -2.73 15.95
CA PHE A 123 -2.60 -3.59 17.07
C PHE A 123 -1.56 -4.68 17.28
N ASP A 124 -1.37 -5.07 18.53
CA ASP A 124 -0.61 -6.26 18.91
C ASP A 124 -1.41 -7.55 18.66
N SER A 125 -0.79 -8.71 18.92
CA SER A 125 -1.44 -10.01 18.75
C SER A 125 -2.63 -10.23 19.69
N GLY A 126 -2.71 -9.47 20.79
CA GLY A 126 -3.81 -9.49 21.75
C GLY A 126 -4.96 -8.54 21.38
N GLN A 127 -4.91 -7.87 20.21
CA GLN A 127 -5.86 -6.84 19.78
C GLN A 127 -5.87 -5.59 20.66
N ASN A 128 -4.77 -5.31 21.38
CA ASN A 128 -4.59 -4.01 22.03
C ASN A 128 -4.05 -3.00 21.01
N LYS A 129 -4.63 -1.80 20.99
CA LYS A 129 -4.16 -0.72 20.11
C LYS A 129 -2.79 -0.24 20.59
N LEU A 130 -1.77 -0.43 19.75
CA LEU A 130 -0.42 0.07 19.97
C LEU A 130 -0.28 1.50 19.50
N ASP A 131 -0.78 1.81 18.30
CA ASP A 131 -0.47 3.08 17.64
C ASP A 131 -1.57 3.53 16.66
N SER A 132 -1.49 4.80 16.24
CA SER A 132 -2.29 5.43 15.20
C SER A 132 -1.36 6.15 14.23
N LEU A 133 -1.45 5.89 12.92
CA LEU A 133 -0.64 6.63 11.95
C LEU A 133 -1.04 8.11 11.92
N PHE A 134 -2.34 8.40 12.01
CA PHE A 134 -2.82 9.78 12.09
C PHE A 134 -3.36 10.11 13.47
N ALA A 135 -3.04 11.31 13.98
CA ALA A 135 -3.64 11.83 15.21
C ALA A 135 -5.14 12.12 15.06
N GLN A 136 -5.53 12.59 13.87
CA GLN A 136 -6.91 12.74 13.40
C GLN A 136 -7.02 12.11 12.02
N PRO A 137 -8.19 11.58 11.60
CA PRO A 137 -8.33 10.99 10.27
C PRO A 137 -7.79 11.90 9.17
N ALA A 138 -7.01 11.34 8.25
CA ALA A 138 -6.53 12.08 7.09
C ALA A 138 -7.70 12.40 6.17
N ILE A 139 -7.86 13.68 5.84
CA ILE A 139 -8.89 14.19 4.95
C ILE A 139 -8.36 14.24 3.52
N VAL A 140 -9.14 13.70 2.59
CA VAL A 140 -8.91 13.82 1.14
C VAL A 140 -10.12 14.55 0.53
N PRO A 141 -9.92 15.65 -0.23
CA PRO A 141 -11.04 16.44 -0.74
C PRO A 141 -11.96 15.66 -1.69
N ALA A 142 -13.16 16.20 -1.90
CA ALA A 142 -14.10 15.71 -2.90
C ALA A 142 -13.54 15.83 -4.33
N ALA A 143 -13.86 14.84 -5.16
CA ALA A 143 -13.59 14.85 -6.59
C ALA A 143 -14.40 15.94 -7.30
N GLU A 144 -13.83 16.48 -8.37
CA GLU A 144 -14.53 17.44 -9.23
C GLU A 144 -15.51 16.71 -10.14
N ILE A 145 -16.73 17.24 -10.26
CA ILE A 145 -17.76 16.74 -11.18
C ILE A 145 -18.07 17.75 -12.27
N ASP A 146 -18.41 17.28 -13.47
CA ASP A 146 -18.92 18.10 -14.56
C ASP A 146 -20.41 18.42 -14.41
N SER A 147 -20.94 19.23 -15.35
CA SER A 147 -22.37 19.59 -15.39
C SER A 147 -23.31 18.40 -15.65
N ASN A 148 -22.78 17.23 -16.00
CA ASN A 148 -23.54 16.01 -16.25
C ASN A 148 -23.46 15.03 -15.05
N GLY A 149 -22.82 15.44 -13.95
CA GLY A 149 -22.64 14.63 -12.75
C GLY A 149 -21.50 13.61 -12.80
N ASN A 150 -20.67 13.62 -13.85
CA ASN A 150 -19.53 12.72 -13.97
C ASN A 150 -18.31 13.28 -13.25
N VAL A 151 -17.56 12.40 -12.57
CA VAL A 151 -16.27 12.78 -12.01
C VAL A 151 -15.24 13.02 -13.11
N VAL A 152 -14.64 14.22 -13.09
CA VAL A 152 -13.64 14.68 -14.05
C VAL A 152 -12.25 14.88 -13.43
N GLY A 153 -12.14 14.82 -12.09
CA GLY A 153 -10.87 14.99 -11.39
C GLY A 153 -10.82 14.26 -10.05
N THR A 154 -10.16 13.10 -10.03
CA THR A 154 -9.80 12.37 -8.80
C THR A 154 -8.91 13.22 -7.91
N LYS A 155 -9.18 13.24 -6.60
CA LYS A 155 -8.30 13.89 -5.62
C LYS A 155 -7.33 12.91 -5.01
N PHE A 156 -6.16 13.42 -4.66
CA PHE A 156 -5.06 12.62 -4.14
C PHE A 156 -4.36 13.33 -2.97
N LYS A 157 -4.04 12.56 -1.93
CA LYS A 157 -3.15 12.97 -0.83
C LYS A 157 -2.15 11.87 -0.53
N SER A 158 -0.92 12.27 -0.25
CA SER A 158 0.15 11.37 0.20
C SER A 158 0.69 11.86 1.54
N TYR A 159 0.88 10.93 2.46
CA TYR A 159 1.40 11.17 3.79
C TYR A 159 2.63 10.29 4.02
N LYS A 160 3.60 10.85 4.71
CA LYS A 160 4.86 10.19 5.07
C LYS A 160 4.99 10.22 6.59
N PHE A 161 5.24 9.05 7.17
CA PHE A 161 5.47 8.87 8.59
C PHE A 161 6.86 8.33 8.79
N ASP A 162 7.76 9.21 9.23
CA ASP A 162 9.10 8.83 9.67
C ASP A 162 9.01 8.32 11.11
N PHE A 163 9.58 7.15 11.38
CA PHE A 163 9.55 6.56 12.72
C PHE A 163 10.80 6.96 13.48
N ASP A 164 10.61 7.38 14.72
CA ASP A 164 11.69 7.45 15.69
C ASP A 164 11.95 6.08 16.32
N GLN A 165 13.01 5.97 17.12
CA GLN A 165 13.38 4.69 17.75
C GLN A 165 12.27 4.15 18.65
N ASN A 166 11.59 5.02 19.41
CA ASN A 166 10.51 4.60 20.30
C ASN A 166 9.35 3.95 19.53
N ARG A 167 8.97 4.51 18.38
CA ARG A 167 7.92 3.98 17.52
C ARG A 167 8.36 2.69 16.82
N ILE A 168 9.63 2.60 16.42
CA ILE A 168 10.23 1.36 15.89
C ILE A 168 10.14 0.25 16.93
N ASP A 169 10.50 0.52 18.18
CA ASP A 169 10.48 -0.45 19.28
C ASP A 169 9.04 -0.87 19.62
N LEU A 170 8.09 0.08 19.61
CA LEU A 170 6.66 -0.21 19.80
C LEU A 170 6.11 -1.16 18.73
N TRP A 171 6.47 -0.93 17.47
CA TRP A 171 5.99 -1.72 16.33
C TRP A 171 6.65 -3.10 16.21
N GLN A 172 7.66 -3.43 17.03
CA GLN A 172 8.16 -4.81 17.14
C GLN A 172 7.06 -5.78 17.53
N ASN A 173 6.08 -5.33 18.32
CA ASN A 173 4.95 -6.14 18.75
C ASN A 173 3.72 -6.00 17.83
N ALA A 174 3.82 -5.26 16.73
CA ALA A 174 2.71 -5.09 15.79
C ALA A 174 2.37 -6.41 15.10
N SER A 175 1.08 -6.70 14.98
CA SER A 175 0.57 -7.90 14.32
C SER A 175 -0.47 -7.59 13.23
N THR A 176 -1.29 -6.55 13.45
CA THR A 176 -2.40 -6.20 12.57
C THR A 176 -2.46 -4.69 12.42
N ALA A 177 -2.68 -4.23 11.20
CA ALA A 177 -3.13 -2.87 10.94
C ALA A 177 -4.60 -2.90 10.54
N VAL A 178 -5.36 -1.96 11.08
CA VAL A 178 -6.76 -1.74 10.74
C VAL A 178 -6.85 -0.42 9.99
N VAL A 179 -7.35 -0.46 8.76
CA VAL A 179 -7.63 0.73 7.95
C VAL A 179 -9.12 0.97 7.97
N ARG A 180 -9.51 2.18 8.35
CA ARG A 180 -10.87 2.67 8.16
C ARG A 180 -10.82 3.76 7.11
N ALA A 181 -11.63 3.60 6.06
CA ALA A 181 -11.82 4.62 5.03
C ALA A 181 -13.30 4.94 4.94
N GLY A 182 -13.65 6.22 4.86
CA GLY A 182 -15.05 6.62 4.82
C GLY A 182 -15.31 7.91 4.07
N LEU A 183 -16.59 8.17 3.86
CA LEU A 183 -17.12 9.34 3.16
C LEU A 183 -18.06 10.12 4.08
N VAL A 184 -17.90 11.43 4.09
CA VAL A 184 -18.84 12.35 4.70
C VAL A 184 -19.94 12.64 3.68
N ILE A 185 -21.15 12.21 3.98
CA ILE A 185 -22.30 12.39 3.08
C ILE A 185 -22.88 13.79 3.30
N THR A 186 -23.11 14.51 2.21
CA THR A 186 -23.68 15.87 2.23
C THR A 186 -24.73 15.99 1.13
N GLU A 187 -25.72 16.87 1.34
CA GLU A 187 -26.78 17.15 0.35
C GLU A 187 -26.22 17.81 -0.92
N GLU A 188 -25.12 18.55 -0.81
CA GLU A 188 -24.45 19.16 -1.98
C GLU A 188 -23.68 18.12 -2.81
N GLY A 189 -23.10 17.10 -2.16
CA GLY A 189 -22.30 16.09 -2.84
C GLY A 189 -23.12 14.91 -3.39
N VAL A 190 -24.32 14.66 -2.87
CA VAL A 190 -25.25 13.65 -3.39
C VAL A 190 -26.47 14.33 -3.98
N THR A 191 -26.57 14.34 -5.31
CA THR A 191 -27.67 14.97 -6.07
C THR A 191 -28.34 13.94 -6.97
N GLU A 192 -29.57 14.21 -7.39
CA GLU A 192 -30.29 13.37 -8.38
C GLU A 192 -29.46 13.13 -9.66
N GLN A 193 -28.64 14.10 -10.06
CA GLN A 193 -27.87 14.04 -11.30
C GLN A 193 -26.65 13.12 -11.19
N ASN A 194 -26.05 12.99 -10.00
CA ASN A 194 -24.79 12.26 -9.83
C ASN A 194 -24.95 10.90 -9.12
N ILE A 195 -26.06 10.67 -8.40
CA ILE A 195 -26.24 9.50 -7.54
C ILE A 195 -26.12 8.16 -8.28
N GLN A 196 -26.54 8.13 -9.55
CA GLN A 196 -26.44 6.95 -10.42
C GLN A 196 -25.00 6.51 -10.74
N TYR A 197 -24.00 7.35 -10.49
CA TYR A 197 -22.59 7.06 -10.76
C TYR A 197 -21.82 6.60 -9.53
N PHE A 198 -22.41 6.67 -8.33
CA PHE A 198 -21.73 6.39 -7.07
C PHE A 198 -21.20 4.95 -6.95
N ASP A 199 -21.86 3.99 -7.61
CA ASP A 199 -21.39 2.60 -7.67
C ASP A 199 -20.11 2.42 -8.50
N ARG A 200 -19.69 3.44 -9.26
CA ARG A 200 -18.47 3.41 -10.08
C ARG A 200 -17.27 4.04 -9.37
N TYR A 201 -17.51 4.91 -8.40
CA TYR A 201 -16.48 5.66 -7.71
C TYR A 201 -15.77 4.82 -6.65
N LYS A 202 -14.52 5.18 -6.40
CA LYS A 202 -13.64 4.49 -5.45
C LYS A 202 -12.95 5.46 -4.51
N LEU A 203 -12.80 5.01 -3.27
CA LEU A 203 -11.88 5.60 -2.29
C LEU A 203 -10.81 4.55 -2.03
N LYS A 204 -9.59 4.80 -2.52
CA LYS A 204 -8.48 3.86 -2.45
C LYS A 204 -7.47 4.33 -1.43
N VAL A 205 -7.07 3.44 -0.52
CA VAL A 205 -6.01 3.67 0.46
C VAL A 205 -4.91 2.64 0.23
N GLN A 206 -3.69 3.11 0.05
CA GLN A 206 -2.51 2.26 -0.13
C GLN A 206 -1.49 2.56 0.95
N LEU A 207 -0.92 1.49 1.54
CA LEU A 207 0.15 1.56 2.51
C LEU A 207 1.41 0.89 1.96
N ALA A 208 2.53 1.59 2.09
CA ALA A 208 3.86 1.06 1.78
C ALA A 208 4.82 1.37 2.93
N ALA A 209 5.74 0.44 3.18
CA ALA A 209 6.83 0.63 4.13
C ALA A 209 8.16 0.69 3.39
N ARG A 210 9.05 1.56 3.88
CA ARG A 210 10.48 1.53 3.60
C ARG A 210 11.21 1.24 4.91
N VAL A 211 12.18 0.35 4.84
CA VAL A 211 13.08 0.01 5.96
C VAL A 211 14.51 0.12 5.48
N ASP A 212 15.32 0.89 6.20
CA ASP A 212 16.76 1.00 5.97
C ASP A 212 17.50 0.36 7.14
N PHE A 213 18.53 -0.44 6.83
CA PHE A 213 19.31 -1.15 7.85
C PHE A 213 20.67 -0.49 8.10
N ARG A 214 21.10 -0.53 9.35
CA ARG A 214 22.43 -0.16 9.85
C ARG A 214 23.41 -1.28 9.52
N THR A 215 24.52 -0.94 8.89
CA THR A 215 25.62 -1.89 8.69
C THR A 215 26.32 -2.14 10.02
N ILE A 216 26.39 -3.40 10.46
CA ILE A 216 27.32 -3.78 11.54
C ILE A 216 28.69 -4.06 10.90
N LYS A 217 29.72 -3.38 11.38
CA LYS A 217 31.12 -3.69 11.06
C LYS A 217 31.51 -4.91 11.90
N ASN A 218 31.59 -6.09 11.29
CA ASN A 218 32.22 -7.23 11.96
C ASN A 218 33.74 -6.99 11.95
N ASN A 219 34.31 -6.78 13.13
CA ASN A 219 35.76 -6.78 13.34
C ASN A 219 36.30 -8.21 13.25
#